data_AF-A0A6C0NVU4-F1
#
_entry.id   AF-A0A6C0NVU4-F1
#
_cell.length_a   1.000
_cell.length_b   1.000
_cell.length_c   1.000
_cell.angle_alpha   90.00
_cell.angle_beta   90.00
_cell.angle_gamma   90.00
#
_symmetry.space_group_name_H-M   'P 1'
#
loop_
_entity.id
_entity.type
_entity.pdbx_description
1 polymer ?
#
loop_
_entity_poly.entity_id
_entity_poly.type
_entity_poly.pdbx_seq_one_letter_code
_entity_poly.pdbx_strand_id
1 'polypeptide(L)' 'MIAATVVFGCIAYFEWHYLRRHDRSKRTVRIVFGMLSLLWLITFTVAMFRERISVGSLFASLFEPLQRLLFMI' A
#
# COMPACT_ATOMS: atom_id res chain seq x y z
N MET A 1 5.59 -5.03 -4.47
CA MET A 1 5.37 -3.71 -5.11
C MET A 1 4.73 -3.82 -6.49
N ILE A 2 5.26 -4.64 -7.41
CA ILE A 2 4.70 -4.83 -8.77
C ILE A 2 3.23 -5.28 -8.75
N ALA A 3 2.86 -6.24 -7.89
CA ALA A 3 1.48 -6.71 -7.79
C ALA A 3 0.48 -5.60 -7.41
N ALA A 4 0.83 -4.71 -6.48
CA ALA A 4 -0.04 -3.60 -6.09
C ALA A 4 -0.22 -2.61 -7.26
N THR A 5 0.87 -2.26 -7.95
CA THR A 5 0.81 -1.38 -9.12
C THR A 5 -0.02 -1.97 -10.26
N VAL A 6 0.06 -3.28 -10.48
CA VAL A 6 -0.75 -3.98 -11.49
C VAL A 6 -2.23 -3.93 -11.12
N VAL A 7 -2.59 -4.19 -9.85
CA VAL A 7 -3.98 -4.12 -9.39
C VAL A 7 -4.55 -2.71 -9.54
N PHE A 8 -3.83 -1.68 -9.05
CA PHE A 8 -4.28 -0.29 -9.19
C PHE A 8 -4.34 0.15 -10.66
N GLY A 9 -3.43 -0.33 -11.51
CA GLY A 9 -3.48 -0.09 -12.96
C GLY A 9 -4.70 -0.74 -13.63
N CYS A 10 -5.04 -1.97 -13.26
CA CYS A 10 -6.25 -2.64 -13.75
C CYS A 10 -7.52 -1.90 -13.32
N ILE A 11 -7.59 -1.46 -12.06
CA ILE A 11 -8.73 -0.67 -11.55
C ILE A 11 -8.85 0.64 -12.33
N ALA A 12 -7.74 1.38 -12.49
CA ALA A 12 -7.72 2.61 -13.26
C ALA A 12 -8.18 2.41 -14.71
N TYR A 13 -7.77 1.32 -15.36
CA TYR A 13 -8.17 0.99 -16.72
C TYR A 13 -9.66 0.67 -16.82
N PHE A 14 -10.19 -0.13 -15.88
CA PHE A 14 -11.61 -0.47 -15.83
C PHE A 14 -12.49 0.77 -15.59
N GLU A 15 -12.12 1.61 -14.62
CA GLU A 15 -12.85 2.86 -14.38
C GLU A 15 -12.76 3.82 -15.57
N TRP A 16 -11.60 3.94 -16.20
CA TRP A 16 -11.45 4.76 -17.39
C TRP A 16 -12.33 4.28 -18.54
N HIS A 17 -12.36 2.95 -18.78
CA HIS A 17 -13.22 2.35 -19.79
C HIS A 17 -14.71 2.56 -19.47
N TYR A 18 -15.09 2.42 -18.20
CA TYR A 18 -16.44 2.62 -17.72
C TYR A 18 -16.91 4.09 -17.84
N LEU A 19 -16.06 5.03 -17.42
CA LEU A 19 -16.31 6.48 -17.51
C LEU A 19 -16.44 6.95 -18.96
N ARG A 20 -15.65 6.37 -19.87
CA ARG A 20 -15.71 6.67 -21.31
C ARG A 20 -16.98 6.12 -21.96
N ARG A 21 -17.52 4.99 -21.49
CA ARG A 21 -18.80 4.42 -21.98
C ARG A 21 -20.05 5.16 -21.50
N HIS A 22 -20.00 5.81 -20.34
CA HIS A 22 -21.16 6.44 -19.70
C HIS A 22 -21.21 7.97 -19.83
N ASP A 23 -20.38 8.56 -20.71
CA ASP A 23 -20.32 10.01 -20.99
C ASP A 23 -20.28 10.89 -19.71
N ARG A 24 -19.62 10.37 -18.67
CA ARG A 24 -19.54 11.04 -17.37
C ARG A 24 -18.61 12.23 -17.45
N SER A 25 -19.02 13.33 -16.81
CA SER A 25 -18.27 14.59 -16.78
C SER A 25 -16.79 14.39 -16.42
N LYS A 26 -15.90 15.05 -17.17
CA LYS A 26 -14.43 15.03 -16.98
C LYS A 26 -14.00 15.35 -15.54
N ARG A 27 -14.86 16.02 -14.77
CA ARG A 27 -14.66 16.30 -13.34
C ARG A 27 -14.67 15.02 -12.51
N THR A 28 -15.61 14.11 -12.75
CA THR A 28 -15.71 12.82 -12.04
C THR A 28 -14.49 11.96 -12.33
N VAL A 29 -14.04 11.92 -13.59
CA VAL A 29 -12.81 11.21 -13.98
C VAL A 29 -11.61 11.71 -13.18
N ARG A 30 -11.45 13.03 -13.05
CA ARG A 30 -10.32 13.64 -12.34
C ARG A 30 -10.35 13.34 -10.83
N ILE A 31 -11.52 13.37 -10.20
CA ILE A 31 -11.68 13.04 -8.77
C ILE A 31 -11.34 11.58 -8.52
N VAL A 32 -11.88 10.69 -9.33
CA VAL A 32 -11.69 9.24 -9.22
C VAL A 32 -10.22 8.88 -9.41
N PHE A 33 -9.59 9.37 -10.48
CA PHE A 33 -8.18 9.12 -10.76
C PHE A 33 -7.26 9.71 -9.69
N GLY A 34 -7.61 10.88 -9.14
CA GLY A 34 -6.90 11.51 -8.03
C GLY A 34 -7.02 10.71 -6.73
N MET A 35 -8.20 10.14 -6.44
CA MET A 35 -8.40 9.29 -5.27
C MET A 35 -7.62 7.98 -5.41
N LEU A 36 -7.61 7.38 -6.61
CA LEU A 36 -6.86 6.17 -6.91
C LEU A 36 -5.35 6.36 -6.77
N SER A 37 -4.82 7.46 -7.30
CA SER A 37 -3.40 7.77 -7.21
C SER A 37 -2.97 8.05 -5.76
N LEU A 38 -3.82 8.73 -4.98
CA LEU A 38 -3.59 8.99 -3.56
C LEU A 38 -3.57 7.67 -2.77
N LEU A 39 -4.52 6.76 -3.03
CA LEU A 39 -4.58 5.45 -2.38
C LEU A 39 -3.34 4.60 -2.71
N TRP A 40 -2.91 4.61 -3.98
CA TRP A 40 -1.68 3.95 -4.40
C TRP A 40 -0.45 4.53 -3.70
N LEU A 41 -0.36 5.85 -3.59
CA LEU A 41 0.76 6.54 -2.95
C LEU A 41 0.84 6.27 -1.44
N ILE A 42 -0.30 6.21 -0.75
CA ILE A 42 -0.36 5.77 0.65
C ILE A 42 0.13 4.33 0.78
N THR A 43 -0.38 3.43 -0.06
CA THR A 43 0.00 2.01 -0.03
C THR A 43 1.49 1.83 -0.28
N PHE A 44 2.05 2.57 -1.24
CA PHE A 44 3.47 2.59 -1.54
C PHE A 44 4.30 3.10 -0.36
N THR A 45 3.88 4.23 0.23
CA THR A 45 4.57 4.83 1.39
C THR A 45 4.57 3.88 2.58
N VAL A 46 3.42 3.27 2.89
CA VAL A 46 3.30 2.28 3.97
C VAL A 46 4.19 1.08 3.70
N ALA A 47 4.21 0.54 2.49
CA ALA A 47 4.99 -0.65 2.19
C ALA A 47 6.51 -0.37 2.14
N MET A 48 6.94 0.82 1.69
CA MET A 48 8.33 1.30 1.83
C MET A 48 8.73 1.49 3.30
N PHE A 49 7.84 2.01 4.13
CA PHE A 49 8.07 2.12 5.58
C PHE A 49 8.06 0.75 6.26
N ARG A 50 7.28 -0.22 5.78
CA ARG A 50 7.18 -1.57 6.34
C ARG A 50 8.43 -2.42 6.10
N GLU A 51 9.16 -2.17 5.01
CA GLU A 51 10.51 -2.75 4.83
C GLU A 51 11.51 -2.21 5.86
N ARG A 52 11.37 -0.94 6.29
CA ARG A 52 12.22 -0.35 7.34
C ARG A 52 11.77 -0.68 8.75
N ILE A 53 10.45 -0.82 8.96
CA ILE A 53 9.81 -1.17 10.23
C ILE A 53 9.24 -2.57 10.05
N SER A 54 10.12 -3.56 10.04
CA SER A 54 9.68 -4.94 10.19
C SER A 54 9.07 -5.05 11.58
N VAL A 55 7.76 -5.26 11.67
CA VAL A 55 7.10 -5.52 12.96
C VAL A 55 7.80 -6.69 13.67
N GLY A 56 8.34 -7.65 12.91
CA GLY A 56 9.20 -8.72 13.42
C GLY A 56 10.51 -8.25 14.06
N SER A 57 11.16 -7.19 13.57
CA SER A 57 12.39 -6.66 14.20
C SER A 57 12.08 -5.88 15.49
N LEU A 58 10.95 -5.18 15.55
CA LEU A 58 10.49 -4.55 16.79
C LEU A 58 10.15 -5.59 17.86
N PHE A 59 9.40 -6.64 17.49
CA PHE A 59 9.16 -7.77 18.37
C PHE A 59 10.46 -8.46 18.78
N ALA A 60 11.38 -8.74 17.84
CA ALA A 60 12.67 -9.34 18.16
C ALA A 60 13.47 -8.48 19.17
N SER A 61 13.46 -7.16 19.04
CA SER A 61 14.16 -6.25 19.99
C SER A 61 13.59 -6.27 21.40
N LEU A 62 12.26 -6.49 21.55
CA LEU A 62 11.61 -6.63 22.86
C LEU A 62 11.89 -7.98 23.51
N PHE A 63 12.03 -9.03 22.70
CA PHE A 63 12.30 -10.38 23.17
C PHE A 63 13.80 -10.71 23.31
N GLU A 64 14.69 -9.93 22.70
CA GLU A 64 16.16 -10.03 22.84
C GLU A 64 16.66 -10.02 24.29
N PRO A 65 16.26 -9.06 25.16
CA PRO A 65 16.68 -9.06 26.56
C PRO A 65 16.11 -10.26 27.34
N LEU A 66 14.91 -10.70 26.98
CA LEU A 66 14.26 -11.89 27.57
C LEU A 66 15.00 -13.17 27.17
N GLN A 67 15.43 -13.31 25.91
CA GLN A 67 16.22 -14.43 25.46
C GLN A 67 17.59 -14.50 26.14
N ARG A 68 18.27 -13.35 26.35
CA ARG A 68 19.53 -13.32 27.12
C ARG A 68 19.36 -13.75 28.57
N LEU A 69 18.22 -13.42 29.20
CA LEU A 69 17.93 -13.86 30.57
C LEU A 69 17.56 -15.35 30.66
N LEU A 70 16.94 -15.92 29.62
CA LEU A 70 16.48 -17.31 29.61
C LEU A 70 17.57 -18.32 29.22
N PHE A 71 18.52 -17.93 28.37
CA PHE A 71 19.63 -18.78 27.90
C PHE A 71 20.95 -18.58 28.68
N MET A 72 20.93 -17.79 29.77
CA MET A 72 22.05 -17.66 30.71
C MET A 72 21.77 -18.43 32.01
N ILE A 73 21.20 -19.63 31.87
CA ILE A 73 21.06 -20.70 32.87
C ILE A 73 21.58 -21.99 32.24
#